data_AF-A0A816H7U1-F1
#
_entry.id   AF-A0A816H7U1-F1
#
_cell.length_a   1.000
_cell.length_b   1.000
_cell.length_c   1.000
_cell.angle_alpha   90.00
_cell.angle_beta   90.00
_cell.angle_gamma   90.00
#
_symmetry.space_group_name_H-M   'P 1'
#
loop_
_entity.id
_entity.type
_entity.pdbx_description
1 polymer ?
#
loop_
_entity_poly.entity_id
_entity_poly.type
_entity_poly.pdbx_seq_one_letter_code
_entity_poly.pdbx_strand_id
1 'polypeptide(L)'
;MAYVGSLSLLFAILLMAEIYGEITENYFIIWLSKPLLMPVLLLLVFLNAHHNLSAERFCLVISLSFSCIGDILLMQRRNHLFVFGLVSFLIAHISYVISFVVRLRHEGQELRRRLTISAMIVAIVPFLAYIALMLYVLCPKLQVDRDETKGLLLPVVFYIFIIV
;
A
#
# COMPACT_ATOMS: atom_id res chain seq x y z
N MET A 1 -26.66 3.62 -2.86
CA MET A 1 -25.97 4.92 -2.73
C MET A 1 -25.84 5.40 -1.28
N ALA A 2 -26.88 5.33 -0.42
CA ALA A 2 -26.78 5.76 0.98
C ALA A 2 -25.67 5.07 1.81
N TYR A 3 -25.46 3.76 1.60
CA TYR A 3 -24.44 3.01 2.34
C TYR A 3 -22.99 3.40 2.01
N VAL A 4 -22.72 3.88 0.80
CA VAL A 4 -21.36 4.28 0.38
C VAL A 4 -20.92 5.53 1.14
N GLY A 5 -21.83 6.49 1.35
CA GLY A 5 -21.56 7.68 2.15
C GLY A 5 -21.20 7.33 3.59
N SER A 6 -22.02 6.51 4.26
CA SER A 6 -21.75 6.06 5.62
C SER A 6 -20.45 5.28 5.75
N LEU A 7 -20.12 4.43 4.77
CA LEU A 7 -18.87 3.67 4.78
C LEU A 7 -17.64 4.54 4.55
N SER A 8 -17.75 5.55 3.69
CA SER A 8 -16.67 6.51 3.46
C SER A 8 -16.37 7.36 4.71
N LEU A 9 -17.41 7.71 5.47
CA LEU A 9 -17.25 8.37 6.77
C LEU A 9 -16.59 7.44 7.79
N LEU A 10 -17.01 6.17 7.85
CA LEU A 10 -16.37 5.18 8.70
C LEU A 10 -14.89 5.01 8.36
N PHE A 11 -14.55 4.93 7.08
CA PHE A 11 -13.16 4.86 6.62
C PHE A 11 -12.36 6.10 7.04
N ALA A 12 -12.93 7.30 6.88
CA ALA A 12 -12.29 8.54 7.30
C ALA A 12 -12.07 8.58 8.82
N ILE A 13 -13.04 8.13 9.62
CA ILE A 13 -12.92 8.04 11.08
C ILE A 13 -11.81 7.05 11.47
N LEU A 14 -11.77 5.87 10.85
CA LEU A 14 -10.72 4.87 11.09
C LEU A 14 -9.32 5.41 10.73
N LEU A 15 -9.21 6.14 9.62
CA LEU A 15 -7.96 6.78 9.21
C LEU A 15 -7.50 7.85 10.21
N MET A 16 -8.43 8.69 10.68
CA MET A 16 -8.11 9.68 11.71
C MET A 16 -7.74 9.01 13.05
N ALA A 17 -8.41 7.92 13.41
CA ALA A 17 -8.09 7.13 14.60
C ALA A 17 -6.69 6.49 14.49
N GLU A 18 -6.32 5.95 13.33
CA GLU A 18 -4.98 5.39 13.09
C GLU A 18 -3.89 6.45 13.25
N ILE A 19 -4.05 7.61 12.61
CA ILE A 19 -3.11 8.72 12.73
C ILE A 19 -2.99 9.17 14.20
N TYR A 20 -4.12 9.30 14.89
CA TYR A 20 -4.14 9.66 16.30
C TYR A 20 -3.47 8.60 17.18
N GLY A 21 -3.69 7.32 16.89
CA GLY A 21 -3.07 6.19 17.57
C GLY A 21 -1.55 6.21 17.44
N GLU A 22 -1.03 6.45 16.22
CA GLU A 22 0.40 6.55 15.95
C GLU A 22 1.04 7.79 16.63
N ILE A 23 0.34 8.94 16.66
CA ILE A 23 0.84 10.14 17.35
C ILE A 23 0.87 9.95 18.88
N THR A 24 -0.13 9.28 19.45
CA THR A 24 -0.25 9.06 20.90
C THR A 24 0.43 7.77 21.38
N GLU A 25 1.05 7.02 20.46
CA GLU A 25 1.60 5.68 20.68
C GLU A 25 0.61 4.72 21.38
N ASN A 26 -0.69 4.89 21.15
CA ASN A 26 -1.72 4.09 21.78
C ASN A 26 -1.93 2.79 21.01
N TYR A 27 -1.25 1.74 21.44
CA TYR A 27 -1.32 0.41 20.83
C TYR A 27 -2.74 -0.14 20.66
N PHE A 28 -3.66 0.17 21.57
CA PHE A 28 -5.04 -0.32 21.48
C PHE A 28 -5.77 0.27 20.27
N ILE A 29 -5.59 1.58 20.04
CA ILE A 29 -6.20 2.25 18.89
C ILE A 29 -5.59 1.69 17.61
N ILE A 30 -4.26 1.64 17.52
CA ILE A 30 -3.55 1.14 16.33
C ILE A 30 -3.98 -0.31 16.01
N TRP A 31 -4.04 -1.20 17.01
CA TRP A 31 -4.46 -2.60 16.83
C TRP A 31 -5.89 -2.75 16.29
N LEU A 32 -6.76 -1.77 16.54
CA LEU A 32 -8.12 -1.78 16.04
C LEU A 32 -8.23 -1.09 14.68
N SER A 33 -7.66 0.09 14.51
CA SER A 33 -7.82 0.88 13.29
C SER A 33 -7.04 0.31 12.12
N LYS A 34 -5.78 -0.11 12.32
CA LYS A 34 -4.90 -0.54 11.23
C LYS A 34 -5.42 -1.76 10.48
N PRO A 35 -5.82 -2.87 11.15
CA PRO A 35 -6.33 -4.04 10.44
C PRO A 35 -7.71 -3.83 9.82
N LEU A 36 -8.51 -2.88 10.34
CA LEU A 36 -9.85 -2.59 9.82
C LEU A 36 -9.83 -1.67 8.59
N LEU A 37 -8.76 -0.89 8.41
CA LEU A 37 -8.67 0.12 7.36
C LEU A 37 -8.75 -0.51 5.95
N MET A 38 -7.99 -1.59 5.72
CA MET A 38 -7.96 -2.30 4.44
C MET A 38 -9.26 -3.07 4.10
N PRO A 39 -9.88 -3.83 5.02
CA PRO A 39 -11.20 -4.44 4.79
C PRO A 39 -12.33 -3.45 4.53
N VAL A 40 -12.35 -2.31 5.24
CA VAL A 40 -13.35 -1.25 4.99
C VAL A 40 -13.14 -0.65 3.60
N LEU A 41 -11.89 -0.41 3.19
CA LEU A 41 -11.56 0.05 1.84
C LEU A 41 -12.00 -0.96 0.78
N LEU A 42 -11.74 -2.25 0.99
CA LEU A 42 -12.18 -3.33 0.11
C LEU A 42 -13.71 -3.33 -0.05
N LEU A 43 -14.44 -3.20 1.04
CA LEU A 43 -15.90 -3.17 1.03
C LEU A 43 -16.42 -1.92 0.31
N LEU A 44 -15.77 -0.77 0.48
CA LEU A 44 -16.08 0.47 -0.24
C LEU A 44 -15.93 0.27 -1.75
N VAL A 45 -14.80 -0.29 -2.20
CA VAL A 45 -14.54 -0.59 -3.61
C VAL A 45 -15.60 -1.55 -4.15
N PHE A 46 -15.95 -2.59 -3.40
CA PHE A 46 -16.93 -3.59 -3.83
C PHE A 46 -18.34 -3.02 -4.00
N LEU A 47 -18.77 -2.14 -3.09
CA LEU A 47 -20.09 -1.50 -3.14
C LEU A 47 -20.20 -0.38 -4.19
N ASN A 48 -19.09 0.25 -4.56
CA ASN A 48 -19.06 1.35 -5.53
C ASN A 48 -18.84 0.85 -6.97
N ALA A 49 -18.30 -0.35 -7.14
CA ALA A 49 -18.02 -0.90 -8.45
C ALA A 49 -19.32 -1.38 -9.14
N HIS A 50 -19.74 -0.65 -10.18
CA HIS A 50 -20.99 -0.85 -10.91
C HIS A 50 -21.00 -2.02 -11.93
N HIS A 51 -19.96 -2.85 -12.02
CA HIS A 51 -19.86 -3.82 -13.13
C HIS A 51 -19.15 -5.14 -12.79
N ASN A 52 -19.82 -6.28 -13.07
CA ASN A 52 -19.43 -7.70 -13.05
C ASN A 52 -18.10 -8.15 -12.40
N LEU A 53 -18.13 -9.34 -11.79
CA LEU A 53 -16.97 -10.07 -11.25
C LEU A 53 -15.90 -10.31 -12.34
N SER A 54 -14.97 -9.35 -12.50
CA SER A 54 -13.85 -9.41 -13.43
C SER A 54 -12.58 -9.90 -12.74
N ALA A 55 -11.61 -10.41 -13.52
CA ALA A 55 -10.28 -10.77 -13.03
C ALA A 55 -9.60 -9.61 -12.28
N GLU A 56 -9.87 -8.36 -12.68
CA GLU A 56 -9.43 -7.14 -12.00
C GLU A 56 -9.86 -7.11 -10.52
N ARG A 57 -11.15 -7.41 -10.25
CA ARG A 57 -11.70 -7.42 -8.88
C ARG A 57 -11.05 -8.49 -8.02
N PHE A 58 -10.82 -9.68 -8.59
CA PHE A 58 -10.16 -10.76 -7.87
C PHE A 58 -8.72 -10.38 -7.47
N CYS A 59 -7.97 -9.77 -8.39
CA CYS A 59 -6.64 -9.23 -8.08
C CYS A 59 -6.71 -8.11 -7.02
N LEU A 60 -7.70 -7.20 -7.08
CA LEU A 60 -7.86 -6.17 -6.04
C LEU A 60 -8.13 -6.78 -4.66
N VAL A 61 -9.00 -7.78 -4.56
CA VAL A 61 -9.29 -8.48 -3.30
C VAL A 61 -8.02 -9.11 -2.73
N ILE A 62 -7.24 -9.80 -3.57
CA ILE A 62 -5.96 -10.38 -3.16
C ILE A 62 -5.01 -9.30 -2.68
N SER A 63 -4.90 -8.20 -3.44
CA SER A 63 -4.01 -7.08 -3.12
C SER A 63 -4.32 -6.48 -1.75
N LEU A 64 -5.59 -6.15 -1.51
CA LEU A 64 -6.07 -5.57 -0.25
C LEU A 64 -5.93 -6.54 0.92
N SER A 65 -6.15 -7.84 0.69
CA SER A 65 -5.99 -8.86 1.73
C SER A 65 -4.52 -9.01 2.15
N PHE A 66 -3.61 -9.10 1.18
CA PHE A 66 -2.17 -9.15 1.46
C PHE A 66 -1.65 -7.85 2.07
N SER A 67 -2.23 -6.71 1.71
CA SER A 67 -1.90 -5.44 2.35
C SER A 67 -2.30 -5.43 3.82
N CYS A 68 -3.51 -5.91 4.15
CA CYS A 68 -3.96 -6.05 5.54
C CYS A 68 -3.06 -6.99 6.35
N ILE A 69 -2.71 -8.15 5.77
CA ILE A 69 -1.77 -9.09 6.40
C ILE A 69 -0.41 -8.42 6.62
N GLY A 70 0.07 -7.64 5.65
CA GLY A 70 1.31 -6.86 5.76
C GLY A 70 1.27 -5.88 6.92
N ASP A 71 0.20 -5.11 7.05
CA ASP A 71 -0.02 -4.16 8.14
C ASP A 71 0.03 -4.86 9.51
N ILE A 72 -0.67 -5.98 9.67
CA ILE A 72 -0.67 -6.77 10.92
C ILE A 72 0.73 -7.30 11.24
N LEU A 73 1.46 -7.82 10.24
CA LEU A 73 2.81 -8.36 10.42
C LEU A 73 3.82 -7.28 10.82
N LEU A 74 3.70 -6.07 10.26
CA LEU A 74 4.57 -4.93 10.59
C LEU A 74 4.33 -4.38 11.99
N MET A 75 3.13 -4.55 12.56
CA MET A 75 2.84 -4.09 13.93
C MET A 75 3.61 -4.87 14.99
N GLN A 76 4.12 -6.04 14.65
CA GLN A 76 4.86 -6.87 15.58
C GLN A 76 6.34 -6.46 15.57
N ARG A 77 6.90 -6.14 16.74
CA ARG A 77 8.29 -5.68 16.92
C ARG A 77 9.36 -6.75 16.67
N ARG A 78 9.13 -7.74 15.80
CA ARG A 78 10.10 -8.82 15.51
C ARG A 78 10.63 -8.66 14.10
N ASN A 79 11.96 -8.67 13.95
CA ASN A 79 12.65 -8.45 12.68
C ASN A 79 12.23 -9.43 11.57
N HIS A 80 11.92 -10.69 11.89
CA HIS A 80 11.43 -11.66 10.89
C HIS A 80 10.01 -11.33 10.40
N LEU A 81 9.13 -10.88 11.30
CA LEU A 81 7.75 -10.49 10.95
C LEU A 81 7.76 -9.21 10.10
N PHE A 82 8.71 -8.31 10.33
CA PHE A 82 8.94 -7.15 9.45
C PHE A 82 9.21 -7.57 8.00
N VAL A 83 10.11 -8.53 7.79
CA VAL A 83 10.43 -9.04 6.44
C VAL A 83 9.22 -9.75 5.83
N PHE A 84 8.50 -10.56 6.60
CA PHE A 84 7.26 -11.18 6.11
C PHE A 84 6.19 -10.15 5.74
N GLY A 85 6.07 -9.07 6.51
CA GLY A 85 5.20 -7.94 6.19
C GLY A 85 5.59 -7.30 4.85
N LEU A 86 6.88 -7.04 4.64
CA LEU A 86 7.41 -6.50 3.38
C LEU A 86 7.13 -7.42 2.18
N VAL A 87 7.31 -8.74 2.34
CA VAL A 87 6.95 -9.73 1.30
C VAL A 87 5.44 -9.73 1.05
N SER A 88 4.62 -9.59 2.08
CA SER A 88 3.17 -9.49 1.94
C SER A 88 2.77 -8.26 1.12
N PHE A 89 3.38 -7.09 1.41
CA PHE A 89 3.18 -5.89 0.60
C PHE A 89 3.68 -6.06 -0.83
N LEU A 90 4.77 -6.80 -1.06
CA LEU A 90 5.28 -7.02 -2.41
C LEU A 90 4.26 -7.79 -3.26
N ILE A 91 3.67 -8.85 -2.69
CA ILE A 91 2.61 -9.63 -3.33
C ILE A 91 1.39 -8.74 -3.60
N ALA A 92 1.02 -7.86 -2.66
CA ALA A 92 -0.06 -6.90 -2.85
C ALA A 92 0.20 -5.96 -4.03
N HIS A 93 1.41 -5.40 -4.13
CA HIS A 93 1.78 -4.48 -5.23
C HIS A 93 1.78 -5.18 -6.58
N ILE A 94 2.34 -6.38 -6.67
CA ILE A 94 2.31 -7.17 -7.92
C ILE A 94 0.87 -7.40 -8.36
N SER A 95 -0.02 -7.75 -7.42
CA SER A 95 -1.44 -7.98 -7.71
C SER A 95 -2.16 -6.69 -8.14
N TYR A 96 -1.84 -5.54 -7.53
CA TYR A 96 -2.32 -4.23 -7.98
C TYR A 96 -1.87 -3.92 -9.41
N VAL A 97 -0.59 -4.09 -9.71
CA VAL A 97 -0.04 -3.84 -11.06
C VAL A 97 -0.77 -4.70 -12.09
N ILE A 98 -0.98 -5.99 -11.81
CA ILE A 98 -1.75 -6.88 -12.70
C ILE A 98 -3.17 -6.35 -12.91
N SER A 99 -3.86 -5.96 -11.83
CA SER A 99 -5.23 -5.44 -11.89
C SER A 99 -5.32 -4.18 -12.78
N PHE A 100 -4.43 -3.21 -12.57
CA PHE A 100 -4.40 -1.99 -13.38
C PHE A 100 -3.99 -2.24 -14.83
N VAL A 101 -3.03 -3.14 -15.09
CA VAL A 101 -2.62 -3.49 -16.46
C VAL A 101 -3.75 -4.17 -17.23
N VAL A 102 -4.49 -5.09 -16.58
CA VAL A 102 -5.68 -5.72 -17.18
C VAL A 102 -6.73 -4.67 -17.53
N ARG A 103 -7.02 -3.75 -16.60
CA ARG A 103 -7.96 -2.64 -16.85
C ARG A 103 -7.51 -1.74 -17.99
N LEU A 104 -6.24 -1.33 -18.01
CA LEU A 104 -5.66 -0.50 -19.07
C LEU A 104 -5.70 -1.18 -20.44
N ARG A 105 -5.56 -2.51 -20.52
CA ARG A 105 -5.71 -3.25 -21.78
C ARG A 105 -7.15 -3.25 -22.29
N HIS A 106 -8.13 -3.27 -21.39
CA HIS A 106 -9.55 -3.25 -21.75
C HIS A 106 -10.08 -1.85 -22.08
N GLU A 107 -9.65 -0.80 -21.35
CA GLU A 107 -10.15 0.57 -21.51
C GLU A 107 -9.23 1.47 -22.37
N GLY A 108 -7.97 1.08 -22.61
CA GLY A 108 -6.90 2.00 -23.00
C GLY A 108 -6.34 1.84 -24.42
N GLN A 109 -7.14 2.16 -25.46
CA GLN A 109 -6.55 2.67 -26.71
C GLN A 109 -6.37 4.20 -26.70
N GLU A 110 -7.23 4.94 -26.00
CA GLU A 110 -7.22 6.41 -25.95
C GLU A 110 -6.13 6.97 -25.01
N LEU A 111 -5.94 6.40 -23.80
CA LEU A 111 -4.96 6.89 -22.82
C LEU A 111 -3.50 6.68 -23.28
N ARG A 112 -3.23 5.55 -23.94
CA ARG A 112 -1.92 5.20 -24.51
C ARG A 112 -1.53 6.12 -25.67
N ARG A 113 -2.52 6.74 -26.33
CA ARG A 113 -2.32 7.70 -27.44
C ARG A 113 -2.02 9.12 -26.95
N ARG A 114 -2.49 9.48 -25.74
CA ARG A 114 -2.28 10.81 -25.11
C ARG A 114 -1.00 10.92 -24.27
N LEU A 115 -0.45 9.82 -23.77
CA LEU A 115 0.79 9.83 -22.98
C LEU A 115 2.01 9.88 -23.91
N THR A 116 2.53 11.08 -24.14
CA THR A 116 3.81 11.29 -24.83
C THR A 116 4.96 10.79 -23.95
N ILE A 117 6.06 10.32 -24.54
CA ILE A 117 7.26 9.84 -23.82
C ILE A 117 7.76 10.90 -22.81
N SER A 118 7.66 12.19 -23.14
CA SER A 118 7.97 13.30 -22.24
C SER A 118 7.12 13.33 -20.97
N ALA A 119 5.82 13.03 -21.07
CA ALA A 119 4.93 12.98 -19.91
C ALA A 119 5.26 11.81 -18.98
N MET A 120 5.71 10.67 -19.54
CA MET A 120 6.15 9.52 -18.72
C MET A 120 7.44 9.83 -17.95
N ILE A 121 8.40 10.52 -18.58
CA ILE A 121 9.64 10.94 -17.92
C ILE A 121 9.32 11.91 -16.78
N VAL A 122 8.47 12.91 -17.02
CA VAL A 122 8.04 13.86 -15.97
C VAL A 122 7.31 13.15 -14.83
N ALA A 123 6.53 12.11 -15.11
CA ALA A 123 5.83 11.33 -14.09
C ALA A 123 6.77 10.49 -13.20
N ILE A 124 7.94 10.07 -13.70
CA ILE A 124 8.94 9.32 -12.91
C ILE A 124 9.69 10.20 -11.91
N VAL A 125 9.92 11.47 -12.23
CA VAL A 125 10.68 12.41 -11.38
C VAL A 125 10.14 12.49 -9.93
N PRO A 126 8.83 12.68 -9.67
CA PRO A 126 8.33 12.72 -8.29
C PRO A 126 8.48 11.39 -7.55
N PHE A 127 8.36 10.25 -8.23
CA PHE A 127 8.61 8.93 -7.62
C PHE A 127 10.06 8.78 -7.20
N LEU A 128 11.00 9.14 -8.08
CA LEU A 128 12.43 9.06 -7.78
C LEU A 128 12.83 10.00 -6.63
N ALA A 129 12.27 11.22 -6.62
CA ALA A 129 12.47 12.19 -5.55
C ALA A 129 11.92 11.68 -4.21
N TYR A 130 10.73 11.07 -4.20
CA TYR A 130 10.14 10.46 -3.02
C TYR A 130 11.02 9.33 -2.46
N ILE A 131 11.54 8.44 -3.31
CA ILE A 131 12.43 7.35 -2.89
C ILE A 131 13.73 7.89 -2.29
N ALA A 132 14.35 8.87 -2.95
CA ALA A 132 15.58 9.49 -2.45
C ALA A 132 15.37 10.13 -1.08
N LEU A 133 14.25 10.87 -0.91
CA LEU A 133 13.87 11.47 0.37
C LEU A 133 13.63 10.40 1.45
N MET A 134 12.89 9.35 1.11
CA MET A 134 12.58 8.25 2.04
C MET A 134 13.87 7.55 2.51
N LEU A 135 14.76 7.20 1.58
CA LEU A 135 16.06 6.59 1.93
C LEU A 135 16.94 7.53 2.75
N TYR A 136 16.92 8.83 2.46
CA TYR A 136 17.67 9.83 3.24
C TYR A 136 17.20 9.89 4.70
N VAL A 137 15.89 9.83 4.96
CA VAL A 137 15.34 9.82 6.33
C VAL A 137 15.54 8.47 7.02
N LEU A 138 15.46 7.38 6.26
CA LEU A 138 15.44 6.01 6.79
C LEU A 138 16.86 5.47 7.11
N CYS A 139 17.83 5.72 6.24
CA CYS A 139 19.23 5.26 6.41
C CYS A 139 19.86 5.64 7.77
N PRO A 140 19.80 6.89 8.26
CA PRO A 140 20.40 7.24 9.55
C PRO A 140 19.71 6.53 10.71
N LYS A 141 18.38 6.33 10.64
CA LYS A 141 17.62 5.64 11.68
C LYS A 141 17.96 4.15 11.76
N LEU A 142 18.15 3.46 10.62
CA LEU A 142 18.61 2.07 10.61
C LEU A 142 20.09 1.90 11.00
N GLN A 143 20.93 2.89 10.74
CA GLN A 143 22.37 2.79 11.05
C GLN A 143 22.70 3.02 12.52
N VAL A 144 21.81 3.67 13.29
CA VAL A 144 21.98 3.93 14.72
C VAL A 144 21.68 2.67 15.55
N ASP A 145 20.74 1.81 15.12
CA ASP A 145 20.30 0.61 15.85
C ASP A 145 21.06 -0.66 15.43
N ARG A 146 22.38 -0.50 15.26
CA ARG A 146 23.21 -1.28 14.33
C ARG A 146 23.46 -2.74 14.74
N ASP A 147 23.12 -3.20 15.93
CA ASP A 147 23.44 -4.59 16.33
C ASP A 147 22.31 -5.60 16.13
N GLU A 148 21.05 -5.18 16.08
CA GLU A 148 19.92 -6.07 15.77
C GLU A 148 19.37 -5.93 14.33
N THR A 149 19.63 -4.80 13.66
CA THR A 149 18.97 -4.43 12.38
C THR A 149 19.86 -4.53 11.14
N LYS A 150 21.13 -4.94 11.29
CA LYS A 150 22.15 -5.05 10.21
C LYS A 150 21.70 -5.82 8.95
N GLY A 151 20.64 -6.64 9.03
CA GLY A 151 20.09 -7.39 7.90
C GLY A 151 18.84 -6.81 7.23
N LEU A 152 18.21 -5.76 7.76
CA LEU A 152 16.91 -5.27 7.28
C LEU A 152 16.99 -4.29 6.11
N LEU A 153 18.13 -3.64 5.93
CA LEU A 153 18.33 -2.67 4.84
C LEU A 153 18.29 -3.36 3.46
N LEU A 154 18.86 -4.57 3.35
CA LEU A 154 18.92 -5.31 2.10
C LEU A 154 17.52 -5.72 1.58
N PRO A 155 16.62 -6.30 2.40
CA PRO A 155 15.23 -6.53 2.02
C PRO A 155 14.50 -5.25 1.58
N VAL A 156 14.70 -4.13 2.28
CA VAL A 156 14.04 -2.85 1.98
C VAL A 156 14.48 -2.28 0.64
N VAL A 157 15.79 -2.24 0.37
CA VAL A 157 16.31 -1.76 -0.92
C VAL A 157 15.87 -2.66 -2.06
N PHE A 158 15.90 -3.98 -1.86
CA PHE A 158 15.42 -4.94 -2.85
C PHE A 158 13.93 -4.75 -3.17
N TYR A 159 13.10 -4.54 -2.14
CA TYR A 159 11.69 -4.26 -2.28
C TYR A 159 11.42 -2.98 -3.09
N ILE A 160 12.12 -1.88 -2.76
CA ILE A 160 11.98 -0.60 -3.48
C ILE A 160 12.32 -0.77 -4.97
N PHE A 161 13.40 -1.51 -5.27
CA PHE A 161 13.82 -1.72 -6.66
C PHE A 161 12.79 -2.49 -7.50
N ILE A 162 11.96 -3.35 -6.89
CA ILE A 162 10.96 -4.14 -7.63
C ILE A 162 9.70 -3.32 -7.94
N ILE A 163 9.30 -2.42 -7.05
CA ILE A 163 7.99 -1.74 -7.14
C ILE A 163 8.06 -0.45 -7.97
N VAL A 164 9.25 0.12 -8.13
CA VAL A 164 9.51 1.39 -8.84
C VAL A 164 9.80 1.12 -10.31
#